data_AF-A0A023AV70-F1
#
_entry.id   AF-A0A023AV70-F1
#
_cell.length_a   1.000
_cell.length_b   1.000
_cell.length_c   1.000
_cell.angle_alpha   90.00
_cell.angle_beta   90.00
_cell.angle_gamma   90.00
#
_symmetry.space_group_name_H-M   'P 1'
#
loop_
_entity.id
_entity.type
_entity.pdbx_description
1 polymer ?
#
loop_
_entity_poly.entity_id
_entity_poly.type
_entity_poly.pdbx_seq_one_letter_code
_entity_poly.pdbx_strand_id
1 'polypeptide(L)'
;MVPAETVDAKGGVLLPGLIDCHIHLTGTDELVRMTQYGVTTAFDMATWPDELLKSLRGQKGLTDIKGCGLPAIGPGSSHTHMPGMPKEAVISNPEEAKKFVEDRVAEGADYIKLVSDTPGPDQESINALVRTAHDKGKVVFAHAVNLEATRMAQMAGVDIITHAPLDGVMNDDEVRQMVENKLCLSDEGY
;
A
#
# COMPACT_ATOMS: atom_id res chain seq x y z
N MET A 1 21.71 33.69 9.44
CA MET A 1 22.45 32.65 8.67
C MET A 1 22.56 31.43 9.58
N VAL A 2 22.01 30.29 9.18
CA VAL A 2 22.31 29.02 9.84
C VAL A 2 23.70 28.60 9.36
N PRO A 3 24.66 28.26 10.25
CA PRO A 3 25.98 27.82 9.81
C PRO A 3 25.86 26.54 8.98
N ALA A 4 26.61 26.46 7.88
CA ALA A 4 26.67 25.27 7.05
C ALA A 4 27.55 24.22 7.73
N GLU A 5 27.03 23.02 7.93
CA GLU A 5 27.79 21.86 8.39
C GLU A 5 28.47 21.17 7.20
N THR A 6 29.75 20.83 7.35
CA THR A 6 30.52 20.11 6.33
C THR A 6 30.86 18.72 6.84
N VAL A 7 30.51 17.69 6.06
CA VAL A 7 30.84 16.29 6.35
C VAL A 7 31.84 15.79 5.30
N ASP A 8 32.99 15.26 5.73
CA ASP A 8 33.97 14.64 4.84
C ASP A 8 33.55 13.20 4.50
N ALA A 9 33.15 12.98 3.25
CA ALA A 9 32.72 11.69 2.73
C ALA A 9 33.83 10.95 1.95
N LYS A 10 35.11 11.31 2.13
CA LYS A 10 36.23 10.72 1.39
C LYS A 10 36.25 9.19 1.50
N GLY A 11 36.20 8.52 0.35
CA GLY A 11 36.19 7.05 0.25
C GLY A 11 34.82 6.40 0.42
N GLY A 12 33.77 7.19 0.68
CA GLY A 12 32.38 6.72 0.73
C GLY A 12 31.63 6.89 -0.59
N VAL A 13 30.41 6.37 -0.64
CA VAL A 13 29.44 6.57 -1.72
C VAL A 13 28.24 7.31 -1.16
N LEU A 14 27.83 8.38 -1.83
CA LEU A 14 26.59 9.10 -1.52
C LEU A 14 25.47 8.59 -2.42
N LEU A 15 24.39 8.11 -1.81
CA LEU A 15 23.18 7.65 -2.49
C LEU A 15 21.97 8.43 -1.95
N PRO A 16 20.88 8.55 -2.74
CA PRO A 16 19.57 8.87 -2.18
C PRO A 16 19.21 7.85 -1.09
N GLY A 17 18.43 8.30 -0.09
CA GLY A 17 17.87 7.39 0.90
C GLY A 17 16.96 6.34 0.24
N LEU A 18 16.95 5.14 0.81
CA LEU A 18 16.16 4.02 0.30
C LEU A 18 14.66 4.25 0.58
N ILE A 19 13.83 3.69 -0.29
CA ILE A 19 12.38 3.68 -0.15
C ILE A 19 11.94 2.23 0.01
N ASP A 20 11.22 1.94 1.09
CA ASP A 20 10.55 0.66 1.27
C ASP A 20 9.07 0.81 0.87
N CYS A 21 8.67 0.08 -0.17
CA CYS A 21 7.34 0.24 -0.75
C CYS A 21 6.27 -0.65 -0.11
N HIS A 22 6.61 -1.52 0.85
CA HIS A 22 5.64 -2.40 1.48
C HIS A 22 6.09 -2.78 2.90
N ILE A 23 5.52 -2.10 3.89
CA ILE A 23 5.75 -2.42 5.31
C ILE A 23 4.44 -2.53 6.07
N HIS A 24 4.50 -3.07 7.28
CA HIS A 24 3.43 -3.05 8.27
C HIS A 24 3.98 -2.51 9.59
N LEU A 25 3.36 -1.47 10.13
CA LEU A 25 3.83 -0.84 11.36
C LEU A 25 3.08 -1.38 12.59
N THR A 26 3.82 -1.66 13.66
CA THR A 26 3.23 -1.93 14.98
C THR A 26 3.68 -0.94 16.05
N GLY A 27 4.78 -0.21 15.80
CA GLY A 27 5.25 0.86 16.66
C GLY A 27 6.41 1.64 16.05
N THR A 28 7.18 2.28 16.92
CA THR A 28 8.35 3.08 16.53
C THR A 28 9.60 2.26 16.25
N ASP A 29 9.66 1.01 16.71
CA ASP A 29 10.84 0.16 16.60
C ASP A 29 11.17 -0.15 15.13
N GLU A 30 10.16 -0.31 14.29
CA GLU A 30 10.31 -0.49 12.85
C GLU A 30 10.92 0.76 12.20
N LEU A 31 10.49 1.96 12.59
CA LEU A 31 11.06 3.22 12.06
C LEU A 31 12.54 3.36 12.44
N VAL A 32 12.89 3.04 13.69
CA VAL A 32 14.28 3.03 14.15
C VAL A 32 15.11 2.05 13.33
N ARG A 33 14.61 0.83 13.13
CA ARG A 33 15.30 -0.20 12.36
C ARG A 33 15.52 0.22 10.92
N MET A 34 14.48 0.68 10.22
CA MET A 34 14.57 1.17 8.84
C MET A 34 15.60 2.30 8.68
N THR A 35 15.61 3.24 9.62
CA THR A 35 16.57 4.36 9.65
C THR A 35 18.01 3.85 9.73
N GLN A 36 18.28 2.83 10.54
CA GLN A 36 19.61 2.23 10.67
C GLN A 36 20.12 1.58 9.38
N TYR A 37 19.21 1.16 8.49
CA TYR A 37 19.53 0.59 7.18
C TYR A 37 19.46 1.61 6.04
N GLY A 38 19.29 2.90 6.34
CA GLY A 38 19.25 3.96 5.33
C GLY A 38 17.93 4.08 4.57
N VAL A 39 16.86 3.44 5.05
CA VAL A 39 15.50 3.65 4.53
C VAL A 39 14.98 4.97 5.09
N THR A 40 14.78 5.95 4.22
CA THR A 40 14.33 7.30 4.60
C THR A 40 12.83 7.50 4.40
N THR A 41 12.19 6.66 3.59
CA THR A 41 10.75 6.71 3.34
C THR A 41 10.18 5.31 3.26
N ALA A 42 9.02 5.06 3.88
CA ALA A 42 8.36 3.77 3.79
C ALA A 42 6.83 3.88 3.58
N PHE A 43 6.25 2.86 2.96
CA PHE A 43 4.82 2.77 2.63
C PHE A 43 4.13 1.69 3.47
N ASP A 44 3.34 2.11 4.45
CA ASP A 44 2.55 1.26 5.33
C ASP A 44 1.26 0.72 4.70
N MET A 45 1.18 -0.60 4.58
CA MET A 45 0.10 -1.28 3.88
C MET A 45 -1.14 -1.54 4.71
N ALA A 46 -1.06 -1.49 6.04
CA ALA A 46 -2.22 -1.60 6.90
C ALA A 46 -1.82 -1.33 8.36
N THR A 47 -2.05 -0.10 8.84
CA THR A 47 -1.95 0.24 10.26
C THR A 47 -3.26 0.83 10.76
N TRP A 48 -3.81 0.22 11.79
CA TRP A 48 -5.03 0.66 12.46
C TRP A 48 -4.90 0.46 13.99
N PRO A 49 -5.63 1.22 14.81
CA PRO A 49 -6.54 2.32 14.44
C PRO A 49 -5.77 3.54 13.91
N ASP A 50 -6.47 4.47 13.28
CA ASP A 50 -5.88 5.64 12.63
C ASP A 50 -5.01 6.51 13.58
N GLU A 51 -5.32 6.53 14.88
CA GLU A 51 -4.51 7.22 15.89
C GLU A 51 -3.09 6.64 15.98
N LEU A 52 -2.93 5.31 15.81
CA LEU A 52 -1.60 4.68 15.81
C LEU A 52 -0.80 5.17 14.60
N LEU A 53 -1.36 5.10 13.40
CA LEU A 53 -0.68 5.58 12.19
C LEU A 53 -0.32 7.07 12.30
N LYS A 54 -1.24 7.90 12.80
CA LYS A 54 -0.98 9.33 13.05
C LYS A 54 0.14 9.56 14.05
N SER A 55 0.25 8.74 15.10
CA SER A 55 1.32 8.85 16.10
C SER A 55 2.71 8.55 15.53
N LEU A 56 2.80 7.73 14.47
CA LEU A 56 4.06 7.31 13.85
C LEU A 56 4.56 8.30 12.78
N ARG A 57 3.74 9.26 12.35
CA ARG A 57 4.12 10.25 11.32
C ARG A 57 5.03 11.34 11.89
N GLY A 58 5.96 11.83 11.06
CA GLY A 58 6.76 13.01 11.36
C GLY A 58 7.77 12.83 12.51
N GLN A 59 8.16 11.59 12.81
CA GLN A 59 9.13 11.28 13.86
C GLN A 59 10.52 11.82 13.47
N LYS A 60 10.99 12.83 14.20
CA LYS A 60 12.23 13.54 13.86
C LYS A 60 13.43 12.59 13.92
N GLY A 61 14.17 12.52 12.81
CA GLY A 61 15.39 11.71 12.71
C GLY A 61 15.12 10.23 12.45
N LEU A 62 13.87 9.83 12.23
CA LEU A 62 13.48 8.49 11.81
C LEU A 62 12.94 8.49 10.38
N THR A 63 12.78 7.31 9.79
CA THR A 63 12.12 7.06 8.50
C THR A 63 10.76 7.76 8.43
N ASP A 64 10.51 8.55 7.38
CA ASP A 64 9.18 9.12 7.12
C ASP A 64 8.25 8.04 6.55
N ILE A 65 6.95 8.16 6.82
CA ILE A 65 5.98 7.15 6.42
C ILE A 65 4.81 7.74 5.63
N LYS A 66 4.35 6.95 4.66
CA LYS A 66 3.07 7.13 3.97
C LYS A 66 2.19 5.93 4.27
N GLY A 67 0.93 6.14 4.65
CA GLY A 67 0.06 5.05 5.07
C GLY A 67 -1.35 5.17 4.52
N CYS A 68 -1.98 4.02 4.29
CA CYS A 68 -3.38 3.92 3.88
C CYS A 68 -4.38 3.87 5.05
N GLY A 69 -3.88 3.63 6.27
CA GLY A 69 -4.75 3.27 7.38
C GLY A 69 -5.32 1.87 7.18
N LEU A 70 -6.62 1.74 7.37
CA LEU A 70 -7.31 0.46 7.19
C LEU A 70 -7.35 0.02 5.70
N PRO A 71 -7.10 -1.25 5.37
CA PRO A 71 -7.26 -1.76 4.01
C PRO A 71 -8.70 -2.18 3.71
N ALA A 72 -9.11 -2.07 2.44
CA ALA A 72 -10.37 -2.64 1.97
C ALA A 72 -10.19 -4.15 1.72
N ILE A 73 -11.06 -4.96 2.29
CA ILE A 73 -11.09 -6.41 2.11
C ILE A 73 -12.50 -6.85 1.73
N GLY A 74 -12.65 -8.02 1.12
CA GLY A 74 -13.97 -8.55 0.78
C GLY A 74 -14.46 -9.66 1.69
N PRO A 75 -15.77 -9.97 1.65
CA PRO A 75 -16.35 -11.10 2.38
C PRO A 75 -15.64 -12.42 2.06
N GLY A 76 -15.38 -13.22 3.10
CA GLY A 76 -14.75 -14.54 2.95
C GLY A 76 -13.24 -14.52 2.74
N SER A 77 -12.62 -13.35 2.52
CA SER A 77 -11.16 -13.23 2.43
C SER A 77 -10.49 -13.71 3.72
N SER A 78 -9.33 -14.35 3.60
CA SER A 78 -8.51 -14.79 4.74
C SER A 78 -8.20 -13.62 5.68
N HIS A 79 -8.01 -12.41 5.14
CA HIS A 79 -7.73 -11.18 5.88
C HIS A 79 -8.87 -10.76 6.82
N THR A 80 -10.12 -11.22 6.59
CA THR A 80 -11.25 -10.96 7.51
C THR A 80 -11.08 -11.66 8.86
N HIS A 81 -10.22 -12.69 8.94
CA HIS A 81 -9.96 -13.45 10.16
C HIS A 81 -8.75 -12.92 10.95
N MET A 82 -8.10 -11.85 10.49
CA MET A 82 -7.00 -11.24 11.23
C MET A 82 -7.49 -10.72 12.59
N PRO A 83 -6.79 -11.03 13.70
CA PRO A 83 -7.17 -10.56 15.02
C PRO A 83 -7.29 -9.03 15.06
N GLY A 84 -8.43 -8.54 15.52
CA GLY A 84 -8.68 -7.10 15.65
C GLY A 84 -8.95 -6.37 14.34
N MET A 85 -9.21 -7.08 13.23
CA MET A 85 -9.67 -6.47 11.97
C MET A 85 -11.03 -5.79 12.17
N PRO A 86 -11.15 -4.48 11.95
CA PRO A 86 -12.42 -3.75 12.03
C PRO A 86 -13.41 -4.22 10.96
N LYS A 87 -14.71 -4.21 11.28
CA LYS A 87 -15.76 -4.62 10.33
C LYS A 87 -15.86 -3.66 9.15
N GLU A 88 -15.48 -2.42 9.37
CA GLU A 88 -15.41 -1.33 8.40
C GLU A 88 -14.38 -1.56 7.30
N ALA A 89 -13.49 -2.56 7.46
CA ALA A 89 -12.59 -3.01 6.41
C ALA A 89 -13.32 -3.77 5.29
N VAL A 90 -14.43 -4.42 5.63
CA VAL A 90 -15.14 -5.34 4.72
C VAL A 90 -16.08 -4.55 3.80
N ILE A 91 -15.83 -4.64 2.50
CA ILE A 91 -16.67 -4.06 1.44
C ILE A 91 -17.34 -5.17 0.64
N SER A 92 -18.67 -5.16 0.55
CA SER A 92 -19.46 -6.23 -0.08
C SER A 92 -20.13 -5.82 -1.39
N ASN A 93 -20.06 -4.52 -1.75
CA ASN A 93 -20.68 -3.97 -2.95
C ASN A 93 -20.02 -2.63 -3.35
N PRO A 94 -20.31 -2.11 -4.57
CA PRO A 94 -19.79 -0.83 -5.05
C PRO A 94 -20.05 0.40 -4.16
N GLU A 95 -21.21 0.48 -3.50
CA GLU A 95 -21.56 1.63 -2.65
C GLU A 95 -20.74 1.62 -1.36
N GLU A 96 -20.55 0.45 -0.75
CA GLU A 96 -19.65 0.28 0.39
C GLU A 96 -18.20 0.57 0.01
N ALA A 97 -17.75 0.16 -1.18
CA ALA A 97 -16.43 0.45 -1.70
C ALA A 97 -16.19 1.96 -1.86
N LYS A 98 -17.17 2.70 -2.38
CA LYS A 98 -17.11 4.16 -2.48
C LYS A 98 -17.04 4.81 -1.10
N LYS A 99 -17.93 4.41 -0.19
CA LYS A 99 -17.95 4.93 1.19
C LYS A 99 -16.63 4.68 1.91
N PHE A 100 -16.07 3.48 1.75
CA PHE A 100 -14.77 3.12 2.31
C PHE A 100 -13.68 4.11 1.88
N VAL A 101 -13.59 4.42 0.58
CA VAL A 101 -12.59 5.38 0.08
C VAL A 101 -12.82 6.77 0.68
N GLU A 102 -14.06 7.24 0.72
CA GLU A 102 -14.40 8.55 1.29
C GLU A 102 -13.98 8.65 2.76
N ASP A 103 -14.19 7.60 3.54
CA ASP A 103 -13.79 7.53 4.94
C ASP A 103 -12.25 7.55 5.08
N ARG A 104 -11.51 6.74 4.31
CA ARG A 104 -10.02 6.74 4.33
C ARG A 104 -9.44 8.09 3.93
N VAL A 105 -10.03 8.76 2.93
CA VAL A 105 -9.61 10.10 2.51
C VAL A 105 -9.87 11.12 3.63
N ALA A 106 -11.01 11.04 4.31
CA ALA A 106 -11.34 11.92 5.44
C ALA A 106 -10.42 11.70 6.65
N GLU A 107 -9.95 10.48 6.87
CA GLU A 107 -8.99 10.12 7.92
C GLU A 107 -7.57 10.65 7.63
N GLY A 108 -7.27 10.92 6.36
CA GLY A 108 -5.98 11.45 5.91
C GLY A 108 -5.05 10.42 5.29
N ALA A 109 -5.58 9.30 4.78
CA ALA A 109 -4.81 8.29 4.07
C ALA A 109 -4.03 8.92 2.89
N ASP A 110 -2.76 8.53 2.72
CA ASP A 110 -1.93 9.01 1.59
C ASP A 110 -2.38 8.35 0.28
N TYR A 111 -2.84 7.10 0.36
CA TYR A 111 -3.31 6.25 -0.73
C TYR A 111 -4.35 5.25 -0.20
N ILE A 112 -5.00 4.53 -1.10
CA ILE A 112 -5.98 3.49 -0.75
C ILE A 112 -5.33 2.12 -0.90
N LYS A 113 -5.53 1.22 0.07
CA LYS A 113 -5.14 -0.19 -0.02
C LYS A 113 -6.36 -1.07 -0.19
N LEU A 114 -6.28 -2.01 -1.12
CA LEU A 114 -7.24 -3.06 -1.38
C LEU A 114 -6.56 -4.43 -1.25
N VAL A 115 -7.32 -5.42 -0.78
CA VAL A 115 -7.01 -6.86 -0.94
C VAL A 115 -7.94 -7.42 -2.02
N SER A 116 -7.37 -7.76 -3.17
CA SER A 116 -8.09 -8.28 -4.35
C SER A 116 -8.10 -9.81 -4.44
N ASP A 117 -7.71 -10.49 -3.37
CA ASP A 117 -7.70 -11.96 -3.32
C ASP A 117 -9.08 -12.59 -3.56
N THR A 118 -9.05 -13.86 -3.95
CA THR A 118 -10.23 -14.71 -4.09
C THR A 118 -10.18 -15.85 -3.06
N PRO A 119 -11.18 -16.00 -2.17
CA PRO A 119 -12.36 -15.16 -1.98
C PRO A 119 -12.06 -13.74 -1.49
N GLY A 120 -12.89 -12.77 -1.88
CA GLY A 120 -12.72 -11.36 -1.57
C GLY A 120 -13.75 -10.49 -2.31
N PRO A 121 -13.46 -9.20 -2.56
CA PRO A 121 -14.43 -8.31 -3.15
C PRO A 121 -14.64 -8.67 -4.63
N ASP A 122 -15.87 -8.52 -5.13
CA ASP A 122 -16.15 -8.74 -6.54
C ASP A 122 -15.53 -7.65 -7.43
N GLN A 123 -15.44 -7.94 -8.73
CA GLN A 123 -14.84 -7.01 -9.70
C GLN A 123 -15.57 -5.65 -9.73
N GLU A 124 -16.89 -5.62 -9.52
CA GLU A 124 -17.65 -4.37 -9.53
C GLU A 124 -17.26 -3.47 -8.34
N SER A 125 -17.09 -4.06 -7.16
CA SER A 125 -16.64 -3.37 -5.95
C SER A 125 -15.21 -2.87 -6.07
N ILE A 126 -14.30 -3.68 -6.63
CA ILE A 126 -12.92 -3.26 -6.93
C ILE A 126 -12.93 -2.07 -7.90
N ASN A 127 -13.68 -2.16 -8.99
CA ASN A 127 -13.77 -1.09 -9.98
C ASN A 127 -14.33 0.21 -9.40
N ALA A 128 -15.30 0.12 -8.48
CA ALA A 128 -15.87 1.28 -7.80
C ALA A 128 -14.88 1.92 -6.83
N LEU A 129 -14.13 1.11 -6.08
CA LEU A 129 -13.06 1.57 -5.19
C LEU A 129 -12.00 2.34 -5.99
N VAL A 130 -11.48 1.75 -7.07
CA VAL A 130 -10.41 2.37 -7.86
C VAL A 130 -10.87 3.69 -8.48
N ARG A 131 -12.04 3.70 -9.12
CA ARG A 131 -12.61 4.94 -9.67
C ARG A 131 -12.79 6.02 -8.63
N THR A 132 -13.34 5.68 -7.47
CA THR A 132 -13.55 6.65 -6.38
C THR A 132 -12.20 7.17 -5.85
N ALA A 133 -11.20 6.31 -5.71
CA ALA A 133 -9.87 6.72 -5.25
C ALA A 133 -9.24 7.71 -6.23
N HIS A 134 -9.28 7.42 -7.54
CA HIS A 134 -8.77 8.30 -8.58
C HIS A 134 -9.52 9.63 -8.66
N ASP A 135 -10.85 9.63 -8.51
CA ASP A 135 -11.67 10.86 -8.44
C ASP A 135 -11.27 11.75 -7.24
N LYS A 136 -10.73 11.14 -6.17
CA LYS A 136 -10.18 11.85 -5.00
C LYS A 136 -8.68 12.13 -5.12
N GLY A 137 -8.06 11.84 -6.25
CA GLY A 137 -6.63 12.04 -6.52
C GLY A 137 -5.72 11.10 -5.71
N LYS A 138 -6.22 9.92 -5.31
CA LYS A 138 -5.47 8.90 -4.57
C LYS A 138 -5.03 7.78 -5.50
N VAL A 139 -3.81 7.31 -5.29
CA VAL A 139 -3.33 6.06 -5.89
C VAL A 139 -3.87 4.85 -5.12
N VAL A 140 -3.96 3.70 -5.79
CA VAL A 140 -4.44 2.44 -5.21
C VAL A 140 -3.36 1.38 -5.24
N PHE A 141 -3.10 0.80 -4.07
CA PHE A 141 -2.29 -0.39 -3.88
C PHE A 141 -3.22 -1.60 -3.76
N ALA A 142 -2.93 -2.69 -4.45
CA ALA A 142 -3.70 -3.92 -4.38
C ALA A 142 -2.82 -5.10 -3.95
N HIS A 143 -3.18 -5.76 -2.85
CA HIS A 143 -2.66 -7.08 -2.53
C HIS A 143 -3.29 -8.12 -3.44
N ALA A 144 -2.46 -8.85 -4.18
CA ALA A 144 -2.87 -9.95 -5.05
C ALA A 144 -1.79 -11.02 -5.06
N VAL A 145 -2.08 -12.20 -4.53
CA VAL A 145 -1.10 -13.32 -4.45
C VAL A 145 -1.32 -14.41 -5.49
N ASN A 146 -2.34 -14.29 -6.34
CA ASN A 146 -2.63 -15.24 -7.40
C ASN A 146 -2.94 -14.53 -8.74
N LEU A 147 -2.91 -15.29 -9.84
CA LEU A 147 -3.13 -14.74 -11.19
C LEU A 147 -4.52 -14.15 -11.38
N GLU A 148 -5.55 -14.73 -10.77
CA GLU A 148 -6.92 -14.22 -10.85
C GLU A 148 -7.03 -12.83 -10.20
N ALA A 149 -6.59 -12.70 -8.95
CA ALA A 149 -6.54 -11.44 -8.20
C ALA A 149 -5.72 -10.37 -8.93
N THR A 150 -4.58 -10.77 -9.52
CA THR A 150 -3.71 -9.88 -10.30
C THR A 150 -4.43 -9.33 -11.52
N ARG A 151 -5.16 -10.17 -12.27
CA ARG A 151 -5.97 -9.75 -13.41
C ARG A 151 -7.11 -8.84 -12.98
N MET A 152 -7.79 -9.16 -11.88
CA MET A 152 -8.87 -8.32 -11.35
C MET A 152 -8.38 -6.91 -11.00
N ALA A 153 -7.21 -6.82 -10.35
CA ALA A 153 -6.55 -5.57 -10.02
C ALA A 153 -6.12 -4.79 -11.28
N GLN A 154 -5.51 -5.47 -12.27
CA GLN A 154 -5.17 -4.88 -13.56
C GLN A 154 -6.39 -4.33 -14.31
N MET A 155 -7.48 -5.10 -14.39
CA MET A 155 -8.72 -4.70 -15.06
C MET A 155 -9.36 -3.48 -14.42
N ALA A 156 -9.24 -3.34 -13.09
CA ALA A 156 -9.75 -2.18 -12.38
C ALA A 156 -8.88 -0.93 -12.55
N GLY A 157 -7.63 -1.09 -13.01
CA GLY A 157 -6.68 0.00 -13.19
C GLY A 157 -6.04 0.46 -11.88
N VAL A 158 -5.73 -0.46 -10.96
CA VAL A 158 -4.93 -0.13 -9.77
C VAL A 158 -3.55 0.40 -10.20
N ASP A 159 -2.88 1.15 -9.31
CA ASP A 159 -1.60 1.78 -9.63
C ASP A 159 -0.39 0.92 -9.25
N ILE A 160 -0.49 0.21 -8.12
CA ILE A 160 0.54 -0.70 -7.61
C ILE A 160 -0.09 -2.03 -7.20
N ILE A 161 0.44 -3.14 -7.70
CA ILE A 161 0.18 -4.48 -7.16
C ILE A 161 1.29 -4.82 -6.18
N THR A 162 0.90 -5.35 -5.02
CA THR A 162 1.83 -5.92 -4.04
C THR A 162 1.75 -7.44 -4.10
N HIS A 163 2.93 -8.06 -4.15
CA HIS A 163 3.27 -9.46 -4.45
C HIS A 163 3.30 -9.82 -5.94
N ALA A 164 4.15 -10.78 -6.28
CA ALA A 164 4.03 -11.54 -7.52
C ALA A 164 3.04 -12.70 -7.34
N PRO A 165 2.32 -13.11 -8.41
CA PRO A 165 1.47 -14.29 -8.35
C PRO A 165 2.26 -15.53 -7.94
N LEU A 166 1.74 -16.28 -6.97
CA LEU A 166 2.39 -17.48 -6.43
C LEU A 166 1.93 -18.76 -7.15
N ASP A 167 0.82 -18.71 -7.88
CA ASP A 167 0.18 -19.85 -8.54
C ASP A 167 0.51 -19.96 -10.05
N GLY A 168 1.35 -19.06 -10.56
CA GLY A 168 1.79 -19.09 -11.95
C GLY A 168 2.56 -17.86 -12.38
N VAL A 169 2.75 -17.72 -13.68
CA VAL A 169 3.52 -16.63 -14.31
C VAL A 169 2.58 -15.81 -15.18
N MET A 170 2.67 -14.48 -15.09
CA MET A 170 1.98 -13.58 -16.01
C MET A 170 2.52 -13.77 -17.43
N ASN A 171 1.63 -13.79 -18.43
CA ASN A 171 2.03 -13.87 -19.82
C ASN A 171 2.52 -12.51 -20.36
N ASP A 172 3.16 -12.51 -21.53
CA ASP A 172 3.73 -11.31 -22.14
C ASP A 172 2.70 -10.20 -22.41
N ASP A 173 1.44 -10.55 -22.68
CA ASP A 173 0.38 -9.57 -22.92
C ASP A 173 -0.06 -8.91 -21.61
N GLU A 174 -0.17 -9.68 -20.52
CA GLU A 174 -0.44 -9.17 -19.17
C GLU A 174 0.67 -8.21 -18.72
N VAL A 175 1.94 -8.60 -18.91
CA VAL A 175 3.09 -7.74 -18.58
C VAL A 175 3.10 -6.48 -19.47
N ARG A 176 2.80 -6.60 -20.77
CA ARG A 176 2.73 -5.44 -21.66
C ARG A 176 1.65 -4.44 -21.21
N GLN A 177 0.48 -4.93 -20.82
CA GLN A 177 -0.59 -4.10 -20.30
C GLN A 177 -0.17 -3.37 -19.03
N MET A 178 0.60 -4.00 -18.13
CA MET A 178 1.14 -3.31 -16.96
C MET A 178 2.02 -2.13 -17.36
N VAL A 179 2.92 -2.32 -18.32
CA VAL A 179 3.81 -1.26 -18.80
C VAL A 179 3.03 -0.11 -19.45
N GLU A 180 2.07 -0.43 -20.32
CA GLU A 180 1.23 0.56 -20.99
C GLU A 180 0.39 1.38 -20.00
N ASN A 181 -0.14 0.72 -18.97
CA ASN A 181 -0.94 1.35 -17.92
C ASN A 181 -0.10 1.98 -16.80
N LYS A 182 1.24 1.87 -16.86
CA LYS A 182 2.17 2.31 -15.81
C LYS A 182 1.88 1.70 -14.43
N LEU A 183 1.39 0.47 -14.44
CA LEU A 183 1.14 -0.32 -13.25
C LEU A 183 2.44 -0.91 -12.71
N CYS A 184 2.76 -0.60 -11.45
CA CYS A 184 3.95 -1.14 -10.78
C CYS A 184 3.62 -2.45 -10.07
N LEU A 185 4.62 -3.33 -9.96
CA LEU A 185 4.59 -4.50 -9.08
C LEU A 185 5.69 -4.34 -8.03
N SER A 186 5.32 -4.49 -6.76
CA SER A 186 6.22 -4.51 -5.62
C SER A 186 6.13 -5.87 -4.97
N ASP A 187 7.26 -6.56 -4.82
CA ASP A 187 7.31 -7.85 -4.15
C ASP A 187 8.32 -7.81 -3.01
N GLU A 188 8.00 -8.53 -1.94
CA GLU A 188 8.86 -8.69 -0.78
C GLU A 188 9.39 -10.13 -0.85
N GLY A 189 10.69 -10.27 -1.14
CA GLY A 189 11.30 -11.59 -1.33
C GLY A 189 11.09 -12.49 -0.11
N TYR A 190 10.52 -13.67 -0.34
CA TYR A 190 10.29 -14.70 0.68
C TYR A 190 11.60 -15.34 1.17
#